data_AF-A0AAN5A0I8-F1
#
_entry.id   AF-A0AAN5A0I8-F1
#
_cell.length_a   1.000
_cell.length_b   1.000
_cell.length_c   1.000
_cell.angle_alpha   90.00
_cell.angle_beta   90.00
_cell.angle_gamma   90.00
#
_symmetry.space_group_name_H-M   'P 1'
#
loop_
_entity.id
_entity.type
_entity.pdbx_description
1 polymer ?
#
loop_
_entity_poly.entity_id
_entity_poly.type
_entity_poly.pdbx_seq_one_letter_code
_entity_poly.pdbx_strand_id
1 'polypeptide(L)'
;MGKSPSIHLALARDFTRMAGQWLTLIRFSVHGNAPVFSPSVSLYHDMLDPNAEDGARLKACRTMLTLVDEQVLMENRCGREAYARDRPVDPYGRHWRTTERGAALAALSSLLAGAIGAFAAAEKNGKS
;
A
#
# COMPACT_ATOMS: atom_id res chain seq x y z
N MET A 1 24.46 19.35 -13.07
CA MET A 1 24.32 18.93 -11.66
C MET A 1 22.84 18.76 -11.36
N GLY A 2 22.35 17.52 -11.31
CA GLY A 2 20.94 17.26 -10.97
C GLY A 2 20.70 17.58 -9.50
N LYS A 3 19.66 18.37 -9.19
CA LYS A 3 19.21 18.58 -7.81
C LYS A 3 18.92 17.21 -7.20
N SER A 4 19.57 16.88 -6.08
CA SER A 4 19.20 15.71 -5.29
C SER A 4 17.70 15.79 -4.96
N PRO A 5 16.93 14.69 -5.11
CA PRO A 5 15.52 14.70 -4.77
C PRO A 5 15.35 15.11 -3.31
N SER A 6 14.29 15.86 -3.01
CA SER A 6 13.97 16.19 -1.62
C SER A 6 13.80 14.89 -0.83
N ILE A 7 14.17 14.89 0.46
CA ILE A 7 14.09 13.70 1.33
C ILE A 7 12.69 13.07 1.26
N HIS A 8 11.65 13.90 1.20
CA HIS A 8 10.26 13.45 1.04
C HIS A 8 10.00 12.75 -0.29
N LEU A 9 10.59 13.22 -1.39
CA LEU A 9 10.43 12.56 -2.70
C LEU A 9 11.12 11.19 -2.73
N ALA A 10 12.31 11.07 -2.14
CA ALA A 10 12.99 9.79 -1.99
C ALA A 10 12.16 8.81 -1.15
N LEU A 11 11.66 9.26 0.01
CA LEU A 11 10.77 8.46 0.86
C LEU A 11 9.49 8.03 0.14
N ALA A 12 8.88 8.92 -0.64
CA ALA A 12 7.67 8.61 -1.41
C ALA A 12 7.91 7.48 -2.43
N ARG A 13 9.04 7.55 -3.15
CA ARG A 13 9.46 6.51 -4.10
C ARG A 13 9.74 5.18 -3.40
N ASP A 14 10.40 5.20 -2.25
CA ASP A 14 10.70 3.98 -1.48
C ASP A 14 9.43 3.31 -0.94
N PHE A 15 8.50 4.08 -0.36
CA PHE A 15 7.21 3.54 0.08
C PHE A 15 6.40 2.98 -1.09
N THR A 16 6.37 3.67 -2.23
CA THR A 16 5.70 3.20 -3.46
C THR A 16 6.28 1.86 -3.91
N ARG A 17 7.61 1.76 -3.98
CA ARG A 17 8.30 0.53 -4.38
C ARG A 17 8.02 -0.61 -3.41
N MET A 18 8.12 -0.35 -2.11
CA MET A 18 7.86 -1.35 -1.08
C MET A 18 6.41 -1.85 -1.14
N ALA A 19 5.44 -0.95 -1.32
CA ALA A 19 4.04 -1.33 -1.52
C ALA A 19 3.88 -2.23 -2.77
N GLY A 20 4.48 -1.88 -3.90
CA GLY A 20 4.42 -2.70 -5.12
C GLY A 20 5.05 -4.09 -4.95
N GLN A 21 6.15 -4.20 -4.20
CA GLN A 21 6.79 -5.48 -3.87
C GLN A 21 5.87 -6.35 -3.01
N TRP A 22 5.23 -5.76 -1.99
CA TRP A 22 4.28 -6.48 -1.15
C TRP A 22 3.04 -6.93 -1.93
N LEU A 23 2.49 -6.09 -2.80
CA LEU A 23 1.35 -6.44 -3.68
C LEU A 23 1.66 -7.65 -4.55
N THR A 24 2.89 -7.74 -5.06
CA THR A 24 3.38 -8.90 -5.81
C THR A 24 3.48 -10.13 -4.91
N LEU A 25 4.10 -9.99 -3.74
CA LEU A 25 4.30 -11.08 -2.77
C LEU A 25 2.98 -11.73 -2.34
N ILE A 26 1.97 -10.93 -2.01
CA ILE A 26 0.66 -11.43 -1.57
C ILE A 26 -0.25 -11.85 -2.73
N ARG A 27 0.26 -11.79 -3.97
CA ARG A 27 -0.48 -12.04 -5.21
C ARG A 27 -1.80 -11.26 -5.23
N PHE A 28 -1.72 -9.96 -4.94
CA PHE A 28 -2.89 -9.10 -4.82
C PHE A 28 -3.70 -9.12 -6.12
N SER A 29 -5.02 -9.24 -5.99
CA SER A 29 -5.97 -9.08 -7.07
C SER A 29 -7.20 -8.38 -6.50
N VAL A 30 -7.77 -7.45 -7.25
CA VAL A 30 -8.88 -6.59 -6.79
C VAL A 30 -10.13 -7.40 -6.45
N HIS A 31 -10.37 -8.49 -7.18
CA HIS A 31 -11.46 -9.44 -6.97
C HIS A 31 -11.10 -10.80 -7.57
N GLY A 32 -11.89 -11.85 -7.33
CA GLY A 32 -11.55 -13.23 -7.73
C GLY A 32 -11.19 -13.44 -9.21
N ASN A 33 -11.80 -12.66 -10.11
CA ASN A 33 -11.55 -12.74 -11.56
C ASN A 33 -10.57 -11.68 -12.12
N ALA A 34 -10.03 -10.79 -11.28
CA ALA A 34 -9.13 -9.74 -11.76
C ALA A 34 -7.71 -10.30 -11.95
N PRO A 35 -6.93 -9.76 -12.90
CA PRO A 35 -5.52 -10.07 -13.02
C PRO A 35 -4.80 -9.82 -11.70
N VAL A 36 -3.89 -10.73 -11.36
CA VAL A 36 -2.98 -10.53 -10.23
C VAL A 36 -2.02 -9.39 -10.56
N PHE A 37 -1.71 -8.56 -9.56
CA PHE A 37 -0.71 -7.52 -9.65
C PHE A 37 0.63 -8.12 -10.10
N SER A 38 1.03 -7.78 -11.32
CA SER A 38 2.12 -8.42 -12.05
C SER A 38 2.55 -7.54 -13.24
N PRO A 39 3.65 -7.87 -13.96
CA PRO A 39 4.11 -7.08 -15.09
C PRO A 39 3.11 -6.88 -16.24
N SER A 40 1.97 -7.59 -16.27
CA SER A 40 0.90 -7.35 -17.26
C SER A 40 -0.08 -6.24 -16.85
N VAL A 41 0.01 -5.74 -15.62
CA VAL A 41 -0.87 -4.68 -15.07
C VAL A 41 -0.16 -3.34 -15.18
N SER A 42 -0.81 -2.30 -15.71
CA SER A 42 -0.18 -0.98 -15.87
C SER A 42 0.32 -0.38 -14.54
N LEU A 43 -0.50 -0.51 -13.49
CA LEU A 43 -0.16 -0.03 -12.14
C LEU A 43 1.12 -0.68 -11.57
N TYR A 44 1.49 -1.87 -12.04
CA TYR A 44 2.76 -2.49 -11.68
C TYR A 44 3.95 -1.63 -12.13
N HIS A 45 3.93 -1.20 -13.40
CA HIS A 45 5.00 -0.37 -13.97
C HIS A 45 5.00 1.02 -13.35
N ASP A 46 3.82 1.62 -13.18
CA ASP A 46 3.70 2.94 -12.53
C ASP A 46 4.32 2.94 -11.13
N MET A 47 4.26 1.82 -10.40
CA MET A 47 4.82 1.72 -9.04
C MET A 47 6.28 1.25 -9.00
N LEU A 48 6.70 0.34 -9.89
CA LEU A 48 7.98 -0.38 -9.76
C LEU A 48 9.04 -0.04 -10.80
N ASP A 49 8.69 0.51 -11.96
CA ASP A 49 9.70 0.96 -12.93
C ASP A 49 10.50 2.11 -12.33
N PRO A 50 11.84 2.02 -12.19
CA PRO A 50 12.66 3.12 -11.69
C PRO A 50 12.49 4.43 -12.46
N ASN A 51 12.12 4.35 -13.74
CA ASN A 51 11.95 5.50 -14.63
C ASN A 51 10.51 6.05 -14.66
N ALA A 52 9.56 5.43 -13.94
CA ALA A 52 8.20 5.95 -13.86
C ALA A 52 8.17 7.35 -13.24
N GLU A 53 7.38 8.23 -13.85
CA GLU A 53 7.17 9.60 -13.38
C GLU A 53 6.51 9.63 -11.99
N ASP A 54 6.88 10.61 -11.17
CA ASP A 54 6.35 10.75 -9.81
C ASP A 54 4.83 10.98 -9.80
N GLY A 55 4.29 11.66 -10.82
CA GLY A 55 2.84 11.84 -10.98
C GLY A 55 2.11 10.51 -11.23
N ALA A 56 2.70 9.62 -12.03
CA ALA A 56 2.17 8.29 -12.28
C ALA A 56 2.21 7.43 -11.01
N ARG A 57 3.34 7.46 -10.28
CA ARG A 57 3.48 6.80 -8.97
C ARG A 57 2.42 7.25 -7.98
N LEU A 58 2.21 8.57 -7.84
CA LEU A 58 1.21 9.12 -6.93
C LEU A 58 -0.21 8.68 -7.31
N LYS A 59 -0.54 8.71 -8.61
CA LYS A 59 -1.84 8.23 -9.11
C LYS A 59 -2.04 6.74 -8.85
N ALA A 60 -1.00 5.93 -9.06
CA ALA A 60 -1.04 4.50 -8.79
C ALA A 60 -1.22 4.21 -7.30
N CYS A 61 -0.48 4.90 -6.42
CA CYS A 61 -0.62 4.77 -4.97
C CYS A 61 -2.04 5.10 -4.49
N ARG A 62 -2.64 6.18 -5.00
CA ARG A 62 -4.04 6.54 -4.68
C ARG A 62 -5.03 5.47 -5.13
N THR A 63 -4.89 5.00 -6.37
CA THR A 63 -5.74 3.94 -6.92
C THR A 63 -5.62 2.67 -6.08
N MET A 64 -4.41 2.22 -5.79
CA MET A 64 -4.18 1.00 -5.02
C MET A 64 -4.64 1.13 -3.57
N LEU A 65 -4.51 2.31 -2.94
CA LEU A 65 -4.98 2.53 -1.58
C LEU A 65 -6.48 2.30 -1.47
N THR A 66 -7.27 2.88 -2.39
CA THR A 66 -8.72 2.66 -2.44
C THR A 66 -9.06 1.17 -2.56
N LEU A 67 -8.41 0.45 -3.48
CA LEU A 67 -8.68 -0.97 -3.72
C LEU A 67 -8.26 -1.86 -2.54
N VAL A 68 -7.13 -1.54 -1.90
CA VAL A 68 -6.65 -2.27 -0.71
C VAL A 68 -7.57 -2.02 0.47
N ASP A 69 -7.97 -0.78 0.72
CA ASP A 69 -8.84 -0.42 1.85
C ASP A 69 -10.22 -1.11 1.76
N GLU A 70 -10.78 -1.22 0.56
CA GLU A 70 -12.01 -2.00 0.33
C GLU A 70 -11.86 -3.47 0.76
N GLN A 71 -10.73 -4.11 0.43
CA GLN A 71 -10.46 -5.48 0.86
C GLN A 71 -10.14 -5.60 2.34
N VAL A 72 -9.44 -4.63 2.94
CA VAL A 72 -9.20 -4.57 4.40
C VAL A 72 -10.53 -4.61 5.15
N LEU A 73 -11.55 -3.86 4.68
CA LEU A 73 -12.87 -3.86 5.29
C LEU A 73 -13.56 -5.23 5.22
N MET A 74 -13.41 -5.95 4.11
CA MET A 74 -13.96 -7.30 3.94
C MET A 74 -13.24 -8.31 4.84
N GLU A 75 -11.91 -8.33 4.84
CA GLU A 75 -11.10 -9.23 5.68
C GLU A 75 -11.33 -8.98 7.17
N ASN A 76 -11.46 -7.72 7.59
CA ASN A 76 -11.78 -7.38 8.97
C ASN A 76 -13.18 -7.88 9.37
N ARG A 77 -14.15 -7.89 8.44
CA ARG A 77 -15.48 -8.44 8.71
C ARG A 77 -15.40 -9.96 8.90
N CYS A 78 -14.77 -10.67 7.96
CA CYS A 78 -14.54 -12.12 8.07
C CYS A 78 -13.75 -12.49 9.34
N GLY A 79 -12.71 -11.71 9.67
CA GLY A 79 -11.92 -11.90 10.88
C GLY A 79 -12.75 -11.72 12.15
N ARG A 80 -13.59 -10.69 12.24
CA ARG A 80 -14.48 -10.53 13.40
C ARG A 80 -15.43 -11.71 13.58
N GLU A 81 -15.97 -12.25 12.49
CA GLU A 81 -16.87 -13.40 12.51
C GLU A 81 -16.14 -14.70 12.92
N ALA A 82 -14.94 -14.93 12.37
CA ALA A 82 -14.13 -16.11 12.66
C ALA A 82 -13.48 -16.09 14.05
N TYR A 83 -13.15 -14.92 14.59
CA TYR A 83 -12.35 -14.77 15.81
C TYR A 83 -13.14 -14.24 17.03
N ALA A 84 -14.47 -14.24 16.98
CA ALA A 84 -15.33 -13.76 18.07
C ALA A 84 -15.23 -14.56 19.39
N ARG A 85 -14.61 -15.75 19.39
CA ARG A 85 -14.64 -16.67 20.54
C ARG A 85 -13.29 -17.15 21.09
N ASP A 86 -12.21 -17.17 20.30
CA ASP A 86 -11.05 -18.05 20.61
C ASP A 86 -9.66 -17.37 20.62
N ARG A 87 -9.48 -16.21 21.26
CA ARG A 87 -8.10 -15.72 21.51
C ARG A 87 -7.82 -15.30 22.95
N PRO A 88 -6.66 -15.71 23.50
CA PRO A 88 -6.10 -15.09 24.69
C PRO A 88 -6.01 -13.57 24.48
N VAL A 89 -6.39 -12.82 25.51
CA VAL A 89 -6.26 -11.36 25.51
C VAL A 89 -4.77 -11.04 25.40
N ASP A 90 -4.37 -10.40 24.30
CA ASP A 90 -3.04 -9.80 24.22
C ASP A 90 -2.98 -8.62 25.21
N PRO A 91 -2.15 -8.69 26.26
CA PRO A 91 -2.07 -7.65 27.27
C PRO A 91 -1.61 -6.29 26.69
N TYR A 92 -0.99 -6.29 25.51
CA TYR A 92 -0.53 -5.07 24.85
C TYR A 92 -1.49 -4.58 23.75
N GLY A 93 -2.54 -5.35 23.43
CA GLY A 93 -3.50 -5.00 22.38
C GLY A 93 -2.88 -4.82 20.99
N ARG A 94 -1.71 -5.42 20.73
CA ARG A 94 -0.95 -5.35 19.47
C ARG A 94 -1.27 -6.49 18.50
N HIS A 95 -1.88 -7.57 18.97
CA HIS A 95 -2.30 -8.67 18.12
C HIS A 95 -3.29 -8.20 17.05
N TRP A 96 -2.99 -8.55 15.81
CA TRP A 96 -3.89 -8.35 14.69
C TRP A 96 -5.24 -9.02 14.97
N ARG A 97 -6.32 -8.23 14.90
CA ARG A 97 -7.72 -8.67 15.08
C ARG A 97 -8.38 -9.02 13.74
N THR A 98 -7.60 -9.57 12.81
CA THR A 98 -8.00 -9.92 11.45
C THR A 98 -7.25 -11.17 11.00
N THR A 99 -7.59 -11.70 9.83
CA THR A 99 -6.83 -12.76 9.14
C THR A 99 -5.40 -12.30 8.83
N GLU A 100 -4.47 -13.23 8.59
CA GLU A 100 -3.11 -12.92 8.14
C GLU A 100 -3.11 -12.04 6.88
N ARG A 101 -3.99 -12.38 5.92
CA ARG A 101 -4.21 -11.59 4.71
C ARG A 101 -4.67 -10.16 5.03
N GLY A 102 -5.61 -10.00 5.95
CA GLY A 102 -6.06 -8.67 6.40
C GLY A 102 -4.95 -7.87 7.07
N ALA A 103 -4.05 -8.50 7.84
CA ALA A 103 -2.89 -7.83 8.44
C ALA A 103 -1.91 -7.35 7.35
N ALA A 104 -1.64 -8.18 6.35
CA ALA A 104 -0.80 -7.79 5.21
C ALA A 104 -1.41 -6.62 4.41
N LEU A 105 -2.73 -6.63 4.18
CA LEU A 105 -3.44 -5.54 3.52
C LEU A 105 -3.41 -4.24 4.34
N ALA A 106 -3.50 -4.31 5.67
CA ALA A 106 -3.39 -3.13 6.54
C ALA A 106 -1.98 -2.51 6.51
N ALA A 107 -0.94 -3.35 6.48
CA ALA A 107 0.44 -2.88 6.31
C ALA A 107 0.64 -2.22 4.93
N LEU A 108 0.07 -2.81 3.87
CA LEU A 108 0.06 -2.24 2.52
C LEU A 108 -0.63 -0.87 2.45
N SER A 109 -1.83 -0.75 3.05
CA SER A 109 -2.55 0.51 3.16
C SER A 109 -1.69 1.59 3.83
N SER A 110 -0.98 1.24 4.90
CA SER A 110 -0.07 2.15 5.61
C SER A 110 1.11 2.62 4.75
N LEU A 111 1.71 1.71 3.95
CA LEU A 111 2.78 2.06 3.01
C LEU A 111 2.27 3.02 1.91
N LEU A 112 1.10 2.73 1.34
CA LEU A 112 0.49 3.54 0.29
C LEU A 112 0.11 4.94 0.81
N ALA A 113 -0.49 5.03 2.00
CA ALA A 113 -0.77 6.30 2.66
C ALA A 113 0.51 7.09 2.97
N GLY A 114 1.56 6.40 3.43
CA GLY A 114 2.89 6.98 3.66
C GLY A 114 3.50 7.57 2.38
N ALA A 115 3.42 6.85 1.26
CA ALA A 115 3.87 7.32 -0.04
C ALA A 115 3.13 8.60 -0.46
N ILE A 116 1.79 8.60 -0.37
CA ILE A 116 0.94 9.75 -0.72
C ILE A 116 1.28 10.96 0.14
N GLY A 117 1.43 10.78 1.45
CA GLY A 117 1.81 11.86 2.38
C GLY A 117 3.18 12.44 2.06
N ALA A 118 4.15 11.59 1.72
CA ALA A 118 5.49 12.00 1.34
C ALA A 118 5.51 12.77 0.00
N PHE A 119 4.74 12.35 -1.00
CA PHE A 119 4.56 13.13 -2.24
C PHE A 119 3.98 14.52 -1.96
N ALA A 120 2.93 14.61 -1.13
CA ALA A 120 2.32 15.89 -0.76
C ALA A 120 3.31 16.83 -0.02
N ALA A 121 4.19 16.27 0.83
CA ALA A 121 5.23 17.04 1.50
C ALA A 121 6.31 17.55 0.53
N ALA A 122 6.68 16.73 -0.47
CA ALA A 122 7.63 17.12 -1.50
C ALA A 122 7.10 18.29 -2.37
N GLU A 123 5.81 18.27 -2.73
CA GLU A 123 5.18 19.35 -3.51
C GLU A 123 5.13 20.69 -2.76
N LYS A 124 4.91 20.66 -1.44
CA LYS A 124 4.89 21.88 -0.60
C LYS A 124 6.26 22.54 -0.51
N ASN A 125 7.33 21.74 -0.38
CA ASN A 125 8.69 22.24 -0.28
C ASN A 125 9.28 22.74 -1.61
N GLY A 126 8.66 22.40 -2.76
CA GLY A 126 9.06 22.91 -4.07
C GLY A 126 8.39 24.23 -4.47
N LYS A 127 7.42 24.72 -3.67
CA LYS A 127 6.65 25.96 -3.91
C LYS A 127 7.02 27.11 -2.97
N SER A 128 7.89 26.85 -1.99
CA SER A 128 8.48 27.86 -1.08
C SER A 128 9.86 28.28 -1.58
#